data_AF-A0A645GQ89-F1
#
_entry.id   AF-A0A645GQ89-F1
#
_cell.length_a   1.000
_cell.length_b   1.000
_cell.length_c   1.000
_cell.angle_alpha   90.00
_cell.angle_beta   90.00
_cell.angle_gamma   90.00
#
_symmetry.space_group_name_H-M   'P 1'
#
loop_
_entity.id
_entity.type
_entity.pdbx_description
1 polymer ?
#
loop_
_entity_poly.entity_id
_entity_poly.type
_entity_poly.pdbx_seq_one_letter_code
_entity_poly.pdbx_strand_id
1 'polypeptide(L)' 'MGDLNSTPDGAAVKALRDAGFTVVNDAYPDELTWPADQPELLLDYVAFYPADAFKVKEHFVVDDPASSDHRPVVTVLSR' A
#
# COMPACT_ATOMS: atom_id res chain seq x y z
N MET A 1 -3.64 -0.38 -7.92
CA MET A 1 -2.44 -0.68 -7.12
C MET A 1 -1.22 -0.20 -7.86
N GLY A 2 -0.14 0.10 -7.15
CA GLY A 2 1.16 0.38 -7.76
C GLY A 2 2.09 1.19 -6.87
N ASP A 3 3.33 1.31 -7.30
CA ASP A 3 4.32 2.24 -6.76
C ASP A 3 3.91 3.69 -7.08
N LEU A 4 3.71 4.50 -6.05
CA LEU A 4 3.38 5.92 -6.19
C LEU A 4 4.60 6.84 -5.99
N ASN A 5 5.77 6.29 -5.63
CA ASN A 5 6.97 7.05 -5.28
C ASN A 5 6.68 8.20 -4.30
N SER A 6 5.77 7.96 -3.36
CA SER A 6 5.28 8.96 -2.42
C SER A 6 5.04 8.29 -1.08
N THR A 7 5.49 8.92 0.01
CA THR A 7 5.20 8.43 1.36
C THR A 7 3.71 8.62 1.69
N PRO A 8 3.20 8.05 2.80
CA PRO A 8 1.78 8.20 3.16
C PRO A 8 1.30 9.65 3.29
N ASP A 9 2.19 10.56 3.69
CA ASP A 9 1.92 12.00 3.81
C ASP A 9 2.16 12.79 2.50
N GLY A 10 2.57 12.09 1.44
CA GLY A 10 2.92 12.68 0.16
C GLY A 10 1.70 13.12 -0.67
N ALA A 11 1.96 13.99 -1.65
CA ALA A 11 0.91 14.64 -2.44
C ALA A 11 0.04 13.63 -3.23
N ALA A 12 0.62 12.54 -3.74
CA ALA A 12 -0.12 11.54 -4.51
C ALA A 12 -1.12 10.77 -3.63
N VAL A 13 -0.70 10.34 -2.44
CA VAL A 13 -1.56 9.63 -1.48
C VAL A 13 -2.66 10.56 -0.97
N LYS A 14 -2.31 11.82 -0.67
CA LYS A 14 -3.30 12.83 -0.30
C LYS A 14 -4.36 13.04 -1.39
N ALA A 15 -3.95 13.14 -2.66
CA ALA A 15 -4.88 13.33 -3.78
C ALA A 15 -5.87 12.16 -3.93
N LEU A 16 -5.43 10.92 -3.71
CA LEU A 16 -6.32 9.74 -3.69
C LEU A 16 -7.38 9.85 -2.59
N ARG A 17 -6.97 10.22 -1.38
CA ARG A 17 -7.88 10.40 -0.24
C ARG A 17 -8.89 11.52 -0.49
N ASP A 18 -8.43 12.65 -0.99
CA ASP A 18 -9.29 13.79 -1.32
C ASP A 18 -10.30 13.44 -2.44
N ALA A 19 -9.94 12.52 -3.34
CA ALA A 19 -10.83 11.96 -4.36
C ALA A 19 -11.79 10.86 -3.83
N GLY A 20 -11.74 10.51 -2.54
CA GLY A 20 -12.64 9.55 -1.90
C GLY A 20 -12.20 8.09 -1.97
N PHE A 21 -10.93 7.82 -2.27
CA PHE A 21 -10.37 6.47 -2.19
C PHE A 21 -10.04 6.09 -0.74
N THR A 22 -10.23 4.81 -0.41
CA THR A 22 -9.60 4.18 0.76
C THR A 22 -8.25 3.62 0.34
N VAL A 23 -7.17 4.12 0.94
CA VAL A 23 -5.81 3.56 0.83
C VAL A 23 -5.64 2.53 1.93
N VAL A 24 -5.18 1.33 1.60
CA VAL A 24 -5.14 0.18 2.53
C VAL A 24 -3.84 0.15 3.33
N ASN A 25 -2.70 0.28 2.66
CA ASN A 25 -1.38 -0.06 3.20
C ASN A 25 -0.97 0.78 4.41
N ASP A 26 -1.34 2.06 4.44
CA ASP A 26 -0.90 2.95 5.52
C ASP A 26 -1.69 2.79 6.83
N ALA A 27 -2.68 1.89 6.87
CA ALA A 27 -3.24 1.37 8.11
C ALA A 27 -2.28 0.37 8.82
N TYR A 28 -1.20 -0.06 8.15
CA TYR A 28 -0.24 -1.06 8.62
C TYR A 28 1.18 -0.47 8.57
N PRO A 29 1.59 0.33 9.58
CA PRO A 29 2.82 1.11 9.52
C PRO A 29 4.11 0.28 9.46
N ASP A 30 4.07 -0.99 9.86
CA ASP A 30 5.21 -1.90 9.82
C ASP A 30 5.36 -2.63 8.46
N GLU A 31 4.38 -2.49 7.57
CA GLU A 31 4.32 -3.14 6.26
C GLU A 31 4.95 -2.24 5.17
N LEU A 32 6.26 -2.02 5.32
CA LEU A 32 7.07 -1.18 4.43
C LEU A 32 7.50 -1.97 3.18
N THR A 33 7.61 -1.28 2.04
CA THR A 33 7.79 -1.92 0.74
C THR A 33 9.15 -1.67 0.10
N TRP A 34 9.91 -0.69 0.58
CA TRP A 34 11.20 -0.32 -0.01
C TRP A 34 12.22 0.21 1.03
N PRO A 35 13.54 -0.04 0.84
CA PRO A 35 14.11 -1.05 -0.05
C PRO A 35 13.81 -2.47 0.45
N ALA A 36 13.79 -3.46 -0.43
CA ALA A 36 13.28 -4.79 -0.07
C ALA A 36 14.12 -5.52 0.98
N ASP A 37 15.43 -5.31 1.04
CA ASP A 37 16.33 -5.95 2.00
C ASP A 37 16.31 -5.28 3.38
N GLN A 38 16.07 -3.97 3.44
CA GLN A 38 15.98 -3.18 4.68
C GLN A 38 14.85 -2.16 4.57
N PRO A 39 13.58 -2.56 4.75
CA PRO A 39 12.46 -1.66 4.49
C PRO A 39 12.43 -0.45 5.41
N GLU A 40 12.29 0.73 4.80
CA GLU A 40 12.25 2.02 5.49
C GLU A 40 11.08 2.88 5.03
N LEU A 41 10.57 2.66 3.81
CA LEU A 41 9.51 3.45 3.18
C LEU A 41 8.37 2.55 2.70
N LEU A 42 7.15 3.08 2.80
CA LEU A 42 5.98 2.58 2.10
C LEU A 42 5.79 3.41 0.84
N LEU A 43 5.96 2.77 -0.33
CA LEU A 43 5.84 3.42 -1.65
C LEU A 43 4.80 2.71 -2.56
N ASP A 44 4.50 1.45 -2.28
CA ASP A 44 3.57 0.63 -3.07
C ASP A 44 2.21 0.53 -2.39
N TYR A 45 1.15 0.93 -3.09
CA TYR A 45 -0.18 1.06 -2.51
C TYR A 45 -1.25 0.25 -3.22
N VAL A 46 -2.18 -0.28 -2.43
CA VAL A 46 -3.50 -0.76 -2.83
C VAL A 46 -4.52 0.26 -2.32
N ALA A 47 -5.37 0.74 -3.23
CA ALA A 47 -6.46 1.64 -2.91
C ALA A 47 -7.71 1.25 -3.69
N PHE A 48 -8.88 1.50 -3.10
CA PHE A 48 -10.17 1.22 -3.74
C PHE A 48 -11.16 2.37 -3.55
N TYR A 49 -12.15 2.41 -4.44
CA TYR A 49 -13.21 3.41 -4.47
C TYR A 49 -14.55 2.75 -4.82
N PRO A 50 -15.69 3.26 -4.31
CA PRO A 50 -15.80 4.24 -3.22
C PRO A 50 -15.25 3.70 -1.89
N ALA A 51 -15.11 4.58 -0.89
CA ALA A 51 -14.46 4.26 0.38
C ALA A 51 -15.07 3.05 1.12
N ASP A 52 -16.33 2.72 0.86
CA ASP A 52 -17.10 1.62 1.45
C ASP A 52 -17.34 0.43 0.48
N ALA A 53 -16.68 0.43 -0.69
CA ALA A 53 -16.90 -0.58 -1.72
C ALA A 53 -16.49 -2.00 -1.31
N PHE A 54 -15.50 -2.10 -0.41
CA PHE A 54 -14.90 -3.37 0.00
C PHE A 54 -14.56 -3.39 1.49
N LYS A 55 -14.56 -4.60 2.05
CA LYS A 55 -13.95 -4.91 3.35
C LYS A 55 -12.60 -5.57 3.12
N VAL A 56 -11.56 -5.06 3.79
CA VAL A 56 -10.23 -5.69 3.83
C VAL A 56 -10.31 -6.91 4.73
N LYS A 57 -9.96 -8.08 4.17
CA LYS A 57 -9.94 -9.37 4.90
C LYS A 57 -8.55 -9.72 5.38
N GLU A 58 -7.55 -9.37 4.58
CA GLU A 58 -6.15 -9.67 4.84
C GLU A 58 -5.29 -8.65 4.09
N HIS A 59 -4.18 -8.26 4.70
CA HIS A 59 -3.18 -7.38 4.12
C HIS A 59 -1.82 -7.72 4.72
N PHE A 60 -0.79 -7.87 3.88
CA PHE A 60 0.59 -8.06 4.30
C PHE A 60 1.55 -7.79 3.14
N VAL A 61 2.81 -7.52 3.47
CA VAL A 61 3.93 -7.39 2.53
C VAL A 61 4.78 -8.65 2.57
N VAL A 62 5.12 -9.16 1.39
CA VAL A 62 5.91 -10.40 1.26
C VAL A 62 7.39 -10.10 1.48
N ASP A 63 8.02 -10.83 2.41
CA ASP A 63 9.48 -10.79 2.60
C ASP A 63 10.19 -11.61 1.51
N ASP A 64 10.39 -10.98 0.34
CA ASP A 64 11.10 -11.55 -0.81
C ASP A 64 12.13 -10.57 -1.38
N PRO A 65 13.23 -10.28 -0.64
CA PRO A 65 14.25 -9.32 -1.08
C PRO A 65 15.08 -9.80 -2.27
N ALA A 66 14.97 -11.06 -2.69
CA ALA A 66 15.77 -11.62 -3.77
C ALA A 66 15.16 -11.35 -5.17
N SER A 67 13.85 -11.11 -5.24
CA SER A 67 13.12 -11.03 -6.51
C SER A 67 12.99 -9.61 -7.07
N SER A 68 13.17 -8.58 -6.23
CA SER A 68 12.92 -7.17 -6.56
C SER A 68 13.51 -6.26 -5.48
N ASP A 69 13.78 -4.99 -5.80
CA ASP A 69 14.14 -3.94 -4.84
C ASP A 69 12.92 -3.37 -4.09
N HIS A 70 11.71 -3.70 -4.55
CA HIS A 70 10.44 -3.51 -3.86
C HIS A 70 9.85 -4.84 -3.38
N ARG A 71 9.13 -4.81 -2.25
CA ARG A 71 8.39 -5.96 -1.72
C ARG A 71 6.96 -6.03 -2.27
N PRO A 72 6.49 -7.20 -2.74
CA PRO A 72 5.11 -7.38 -3.16
C PRO A 72 4.10 -7.12 -2.03
N VAL A 73 3.01 -6.42 -2.35
CA VAL A 73 1.87 -6.19 -1.45
C VAL A 73 0.74 -7.16 -1.79
N VAL A 74 0.22 -7.86 -0.78
CA VAL A 74 -0.99 -8.69 -0.90
C VAL A 74 -2.14 -8.04 -0.15
N THR A 75 -3.32 -7.95 -0.79
CA THR A 75 -4.56 -7.52 -0.14
C THR A 75 -5.71 -8.39 -0.60
N VAL A 76 -6.44 -8.97 0.34
CA VAL A 76 -7.66 -9.74 0.08
C VAL A 76 -8.87 -8.87 0.39
N LEU A 77 -9.71 -8.66 -0.61
CA LEU A 77 -10.92 -7.85 -0.52
C LEU A 77 -12.18 -8.73 -0.62
N SER A 78 -13.23 -8.31 0.09
CA SER A 78 -14.57 -8.86 -0.07
C SER A 78 -15.57 -7.73 -0.24
N ARG A 79 -16.70 -8.02 -0.89
CA ARG A 79 -17.80 -7.08 -1.07
C ARG A 79 -18.86 -7.26 0.01
#